data_AF-A0A6P5WFD8-F1
#
_entry.id   AF-A0A6P5WFD8-F1
#
_cell.length_a   1.000
_cell.length_b   1.000
_cell.length_c   1.000
_cell.angle_alpha   90.00
_cell.angle_beta   90.00
_cell.angle_gamma   90.00
#
_symmetry.space_group_name_H-M   'P 1'
#
loop_
_entity.id
_entity.type
_entity.pdbx_description
1 polymer ?
#
loop_
_entity_poly.entity_id
_entity_poly.type
_entity_poly.pdbx_seq_one_letter_code
_entity_poly.pdbx_strand_id
1 'polypeptide(L)'
;MNNSMNYFYITLEKSRVRKANLICLVPDKVIEFGKGFLVERILEGEISIGGPFRYFSAKSFMKNYGLCGSLALQVPPCKSRQWKMTPLHVLKYVLPVVTTIIVIAAFIIVLKRCQKRSRNLPVIEDILPLEMWRRISYNQLLQATNGFDECNLLGSGGFGSVYRGTLSDGMNVAIKVFNMQAHGGFKSFDVECEVMRNISHRNPVKVISSCSNVSFKALIFEFMPNGSLEKWLYSYNYFLDILQRIDVVIDVASALEYLDFGCSLSMIHCDVKPSNIVLDKDMVAHVGDFGISKLLGEEDSMRQTMTLATIGYMAPGD
;
A
#
# COMPACT_ATOMS: atom_id res chain seq x y z
N MET A 1 -22.67 83.85 -16.21
CA MET A 1 -22.38 82.75 -17.16
C MET A 1 -20.89 82.74 -17.46
N ASN A 2 -20.16 81.73 -16.97
CA ASN A 2 -19.13 80.97 -17.72
C ASN A 2 -18.47 79.99 -16.75
N ASN A 3 -19.06 78.79 -16.65
CA ASN A 3 -18.45 77.63 -16.00
C ASN A 3 -17.38 77.08 -16.95
N SER A 4 -16.12 77.46 -16.73
CA SER A 4 -14.99 76.85 -17.42
C SER A 4 -14.73 75.46 -16.81
N MET A 5 -15.27 74.40 -17.42
CA MET A 5 -14.87 73.03 -17.10
C MET A 5 -13.44 72.80 -17.60
N ASN A 6 -12.46 72.78 -16.70
CA ASN A 6 -11.10 72.33 -17.03
C ASN A 6 -11.08 70.81 -17.08
N TYR A 7 -11.08 70.24 -18.28
CA TYR A 7 -10.76 68.84 -18.52
C TYR A 7 -9.24 68.70 -18.59
N PHE A 8 -8.65 67.86 -17.76
CA PHE A 8 -7.21 67.55 -17.79
C PHE A 8 -6.99 66.20 -18.48
N TYR A 9 -6.07 66.18 -19.44
CA TYR A 9 -5.65 64.98 -20.16
C TYR A 9 -4.35 64.45 -19.53
N ILE A 10 -4.32 63.19 -19.12
CA ILE A 10 -3.10 62.50 -18.70
C ILE A 10 -2.60 61.69 -19.89
N THR A 11 -1.52 62.14 -20.52
CA THR A 11 -0.86 61.42 -21.62
C THR A 11 0.15 60.45 -21.02
N LEU A 12 -0.11 59.14 -21.10
CA LEU A 12 0.91 58.12 -20.79
C LEU A 12 1.69 57.81 -22.06
N GLU A 13 2.98 58.14 -22.08
CA GLU A 13 3.89 57.77 -23.16
C GLU A 13 3.99 56.25 -23.28
N LYS A 14 3.98 55.80 -24.54
CA LYS A 14 3.70 54.43 -24.95
C LYS A 14 4.91 53.50 -24.66
N SER A 15 5.05 53.01 -23.44
CA SER A 15 5.91 51.85 -23.17
C SER A 15 5.05 50.57 -23.01
N ARG A 16 5.45 49.53 -23.76
CA ARG A 16 4.74 48.25 -23.86
C ARG A 16 4.63 47.56 -22.50
N VAL A 17 3.47 47.62 -21.85
CA VAL A 17 3.12 46.69 -20.76
C VAL A 17 1.69 46.21 -20.95
N ARG A 18 1.54 44.95 -21.40
CA ARG A 18 0.27 44.21 -21.36
C ARG A 18 -0.02 43.86 -19.90
N LYS A 19 -1.22 44.20 -19.42
CA LYS A 19 -1.77 43.81 -18.11
C LYS A 19 -0.84 44.09 -16.91
N ALA A 20 -0.81 45.33 -16.45
CA ALA A 20 -0.39 45.63 -15.09
C ALA A 20 -1.52 46.37 -14.39
N ASN A 21 -2.02 45.79 -13.30
CA ASN A 21 -2.80 46.50 -12.29
C ASN A 21 -2.02 47.77 -11.92
N LEU A 22 -2.66 48.92 -12.00
CA LEU A 22 -2.00 50.20 -11.86
C LEU A 22 -1.65 50.47 -10.37
N ILE A 23 -0.59 49.82 -9.86
CA ILE A 23 0.20 50.35 -8.76
C ILE A 23 1.18 51.33 -9.41
N CYS A 24 0.71 52.51 -9.80
CA CYS A 24 1.58 53.54 -10.34
C CYS A 24 2.17 54.38 -9.21
N LEU A 25 3.40 54.04 -8.82
CA LEU A 25 4.39 55.03 -8.40
C LEU A 25 4.62 55.95 -9.60
N VAL A 26 4.04 57.16 -9.58
CA VAL A 26 4.44 58.24 -10.51
C VAL A 26 5.66 58.91 -9.86
N PRO A 27 6.86 58.88 -10.47
CA PRO A 27 8.02 59.59 -9.93
C PRO A 27 7.78 61.10 -9.99
N ASP A 28 8.23 61.83 -8.96
CA ASP A 28 8.00 63.26 -8.71
C ASP A 28 8.53 64.26 -9.79
N LYS A 29 8.91 63.82 -10.99
CA LYS A 29 9.53 64.67 -12.00
C LYS A 29 9.21 64.27 -13.45
N VAL A 30 7.95 64.31 -13.89
CA VAL A 30 7.60 64.67 -15.28
C VAL A 30 6.15 65.16 -15.29
N ILE A 31 5.93 66.47 -15.44
CA ILE A 31 4.65 67.00 -15.93
C ILE A 31 5.01 67.91 -17.10
N GLU A 32 4.92 67.38 -18.32
CA GLU A 32 5.07 68.17 -19.54
C GLU A 32 3.74 68.15 -20.30
N PHE A 33 3.16 69.34 -20.53
CA PHE A 33 1.86 69.51 -21.16
C PHE A 33 2.03 69.66 -22.69
N GLY A 34 1.96 68.54 -23.41
CA GLY A 34 1.99 68.49 -24.87
C GLY A 34 0.60 68.30 -25.50
N LYS A 35 0.28 69.09 -26.53
CA LYS A 35 -0.95 69.01 -27.32
C LYS A 35 -1.03 67.69 -28.12
N GLY A 36 -2.13 66.95 -27.95
CA GLY A 36 -2.67 66.03 -28.95
C GLY A 36 -2.51 64.54 -28.66
N PHE A 37 -3.58 63.90 -28.16
CA PHE A 37 -4.19 62.65 -28.66
C PHE A 37 -5.34 62.27 -27.71
N LEU A 38 -6.58 62.21 -28.21
CA LEU A 38 -7.75 61.79 -27.45
C LEU A 38 -7.76 60.26 -27.33
N VAL A 39 -7.51 59.75 -26.13
CA VAL A 39 -7.86 58.37 -25.79
C VAL A 39 -8.75 58.43 -24.55
N GLU A 40 -10.06 58.34 -24.74
CA GLU A 40 -11.01 58.05 -23.66
C GLU A 40 -10.69 56.66 -23.09
N ARG A 41 -9.84 56.58 -22.06
CA ARG A 41 -9.71 55.39 -21.23
C ARG A 41 -10.38 55.67 -19.90
N ILE A 42 -11.44 54.91 -19.62
CA ILE A 42 -12.04 54.84 -18.29
C ILE A 42 -10.98 54.24 -17.36
N LEU A 43 -10.59 55.00 -16.33
CA LEU A 43 -9.65 54.55 -15.30
C LEU A 43 -10.38 53.66 -14.29
N GLU A 44 -9.70 52.61 -13.83
CA GLU A 44 -10.19 51.67 -12.83
C GLU A 44 -9.15 51.48 -11.71
N GLY A 45 -9.61 51.26 -10.47
CA GLY A 45 -8.74 50.99 -9.31
C GLY A 45 -8.95 51.91 -8.11
N GLU A 46 -8.19 51.66 -7.04
CA GLU A 46 -8.26 52.46 -5.81
C GLU A 46 -7.48 53.78 -5.96
N ILE A 47 -8.11 54.90 -5.59
CA ILE A 47 -7.44 56.21 -5.57
C ILE A 47 -6.59 56.31 -4.31
N SER A 48 -5.28 56.54 -4.50
CA SER A 48 -4.36 56.76 -3.40
C SER A 48 -4.63 58.09 -2.68
N ILE A 49 -4.65 58.05 -1.34
CA ILE A 49 -4.97 59.21 -0.48
C ILE A 49 -3.75 60.14 -0.30
N GLY A 50 -2.55 59.69 -0.69
CA GLY A 50 -1.28 60.43 -0.58
C GLY A 50 -0.72 60.95 -1.92
N GLY A 51 0.38 61.70 -1.85
CA GLY A 51 1.10 62.19 -3.03
C GLY A 51 0.38 63.31 -3.80
N PRO A 52 0.57 63.43 -5.12
CA PRO A 52 -0.05 64.46 -5.96
C PRO A 52 -1.59 64.45 -5.90
N PHE A 53 -2.18 63.30 -5.57
CA PHE A 53 -3.62 63.09 -5.55
C PHE A 53 -4.36 63.84 -4.43
N ARG A 54 -3.65 64.25 -3.37
CA ARG A 54 -4.23 65.07 -2.28
C ARG A 54 -4.72 66.45 -2.73
N TYR A 55 -4.22 66.93 -3.88
CA TYR A 55 -4.57 68.25 -4.42
C TYR A 55 -5.68 68.20 -5.46
N PHE A 56 -6.16 67.01 -5.84
CA PHE A 56 -7.27 66.85 -6.78
C PHE A 56 -8.61 66.84 -6.06
N SER A 57 -9.62 67.41 -6.71
CA SER A 57 -11.00 67.43 -6.21
C SER A 57 -11.79 66.25 -6.75
N ALA A 58 -12.95 65.94 -6.15
CA ALA A 58 -13.89 64.93 -6.65
C ALA A 58 -14.22 65.08 -8.15
N LYS A 59 -14.28 66.32 -8.65
CA LYS A 59 -14.54 66.60 -10.08
C LYS A 59 -13.46 66.06 -11.02
N SER A 60 -12.23 65.94 -10.54
CA SER A 60 -11.09 65.42 -11.32
C SER A 60 -11.24 63.93 -11.66
N PHE A 61 -12.11 63.21 -10.94
CA PHE A 61 -12.34 61.77 -11.13
C PHE A 61 -13.72 61.46 -11.72
N MET A 62 -14.52 62.48 -12.04
CA MET A 62 -15.84 62.29 -12.66
C MET A 62 -15.73 61.55 -14.00
N LYS A 63 -16.73 60.73 -14.32
CA LYS A 63 -16.80 59.85 -15.50
C LYS A 63 -15.80 58.68 -15.53
N ASN A 64 -15.00 58.48 -14.47
CA ASN A 64 -14.18 57.28 -14.28
C ASN A 64 -14.88 56.33 -13.29
N TYR A 65 -15.96 55.70 -13.75
CA TYR A 65 -16.83 54.87 -12.89
C TYR A 65 -16.18 53.59 -12.35
N GLY A 66 -14.99 53.21 -12.86
CA GLY A 66 -14.21 52.09 -12.34
C GLY A 66 -13.31 52.44 -11.17
N LEU A 67 -13.21 53.73 -10.77
CA LEU A 67 -12.43 54.14 -9.61
C LEU A 67 -13.22 53.91 -8.31
N CYS A 68 -12.50 53.51 -7.26
CA CYS A 68 -13.04 53.39 -5.91
C CYS A 68 -12.09 54.07 -4.90
N GLY A 69 -12.58 54.44 -3.71
CA GLY A 69 -11.72 55.07 -2.71
C GLY A 69 -12.47 55.82 -1.61
N SER A 70 -11.84 56.89 -1.11
CA SER A 70 -12.39 57.71 -0.03
C SER A 70 -13.69 58.42 -0.44
N LEU A 71 -14.66 58.45 0.48
CA LEU A 71 -15.96 59.11 0.29
C LEU A 71 -15.81 60.61 -0.01
N ALA A 72 -14.73 61.24 0.47
CA ALA A 72 -14.42 62.65 0.22
C ALA A 72 -14.21 62.97 -1.27
N LEU A 73 -13.85 61.97 -2.08
CA LEU A 73 -13.64 62.09 -3.52
C LEU A 73 -14.90 61.77 -4.35
N GLN A 74 -16.04 61.50 -3.69
CA GLN A 74 -17.32 61.17 -4.33
C GLN A 74 -17.26 59.96 -5.28
N VAL A 75 -16.36 59.02 -5.00
CA VAL A 75 -16.25 57.71 -5.68
C VAL A 75 -16.80 56.60 -4.77
N PRO A 76 -17.27 55.48 -5.33
CA PRO A 76 -17.73 54.35 -4.52
C PRO A 76 -16.61 53.77 -3.64
N PRO A 77 -16.90 53.24 -2.45
CA PRO A 77 -15.90 52.59 -1.61
C PRO A 77 -15.41 51.28 -2.24
N CYS A 78 -14.12 50.98 -2.09
CA CYS A 78 -13.55 49.74 -2.61
C CYS A 78 -14.12 48.52 -1.87
N LYS A 79 -14.58 47.52 -2.63
CA LYS A 79 -15.04 46.25 -2.04
C LYS A 79 -13.83 45.49 -1.50
N SER A 80 -13.67 45.42 -0.18
CA SER A 80 -12.68 44.52 0.41
C SER A 80 -13.05 43.09 0.02
N ARG A 81 -12.16 42.40 -0.70
CA ARG A 81 -12.35 41.00 -1.06
C ARG A 81 -12.19 40.15 0.20
N GLN A 82 -13.24 40.03 1.00
CA GLN A 82 -13.27 39.09 2.12
C GLN A 82 -13.43 37.69 1.53
N TRP A 83 -12.34 36.92 1.48
CA TRP A 83 -12.40 35.51 1.14
C TRP A 83 -13.08 34.76 2.28
N LYS A 84 -14.41 34.69 2.26
CA LYS A 84 -15.15 33.79 3.14
C LYS A 84 -15.03 32.37 2.57
N MET A 85 -14.04 31.62 3.03
CA MET A 85 -13.99 30.18 2.74
C MET A 85 -15.22 29.52 3.35
N THR A 86 -16.06 28.92 2.52
CA THR A 86 -17.17 28.10 3.00
C THR A 86 -16.63 26.76 3.50
N PRO A 87 -17.17 26.18 4.59
CA PRO A 87 -16.67 24.92 5.16
C PRO A 87 -16.66 23.76 4.13
N LEU A 88 -17.54 23.82 3.12
CA LEU A 88 -17.58 22.89 1.99
C LEU A 88 -16.31 22.93 1.12
N HIS A 89 -15.71 24.11 0.91
CA HIS A 89 -14.45 24.24 0.16
C HIS A 89 -13.27 23.71 0.97
N VAL A 90 -13.24 23.97 2.29
CA VAL A 90 -12.20 23.41 3.17
C VAL A 90 -12.24 21.89 3.14
N LEU A 91 -13.42 21.27 3.29
CA LEU A 91 -13.55 19.80 3.23
C LEU A 91 -13.11 19.25 1.86
N LYS A 92 -13.49 19.90 0.77
CA LYS A 92 -13.17 19.46 -0.60
C LYS A 92 -11.67 19.42 -0.89
N TYR A 93 -10.87 20.31 -0.30
CA TYR A 93 -9.43 20.38 -0.57
C TYR A 93 -8.58 19.77 0.56
N VAL A 94 -9.00 19.90 1.82
CA VAL A 94 -8.23 19.36 2.95
C VAL A 94 -8.35 17.84 3.01
N LEU A 95 -9.53 17.27 2.74
CA LEU A 95 -9.72 15.83 2.85
C LEU A 95 -8.82 15.04 1.87
N PRO A 96 -8.73 15.38 0.56
CA PRO A 96 -7.80 14.69 -0.35
C PRO A 96 -6.32 14.85 0.03
N VAL A 97 -5.93 16.00 0.61
CA VAL A 97 -4.55 16.25 1.04
C VAL A 97 -4.22 15.40 2.26
N VAL A 98 -5.13 15.32 3.23
CA VAL A 98 -4.94 14.46 4.42
C VAL A 98 -4.90 12.99 4.02
N THR A 99 -5.80 12.54 3.14
CA THR A 99 -5.79 11.14 2.69
C THR A 99 -4.51 10.80 1.92
N THR A 100 -4.03 11.69 1.05
CA THR A 100 -2.76 11.48 0.34
C THR A 100 -1.57 11.41 1.29
N ILE A 101 -1.50 12.29 2.30
CA ILE A 101 -0.43 12.24 3.31
C ILE A 101 -0.48 10.91 4.09
N ILE A 102 -1.66 10.44 4.49
CA ILE A 102 -1.82 9.16 5.19
C ILE A 102 -1.36 7.99 4.32
N VAL A 103 -1.73 7.97 3.03
CA VAL A 103 -1.31 6.92 2.09
C VAL A 103 0.20 6.93 1.91
N ILE A 104 0.82 8.11 1.75
CA ILE A 104 2.27 8.24 1.63
C ILE A 104 2.97 7.74 2.90
N ALA A 105 2.47 8.14 4.08
CA ALA A 105 3.03 7.69 5.35
C ALA A 105 2.92 6.16 5.50
N ALA A 106 1.75 5.58 5.19
CA ALA A 106 1.54 4.13 5.19
C ALA A 106 2.49 3.42 4.22
N PHE A 107 2.65 3.95 3.00
CA PHE A 107 3.58 3.42 2.01
C PHE A 107 5.02 3.44 2.50
N ILE A 108 5.48 4.54 3.11
CA ILE A 108 6.83 4.65 3.70
C ILE A 108 7.00 3.65 4.85
N ILE A 109 5.98 3.45 5.70
CA ILE A 109 6.02 2.46 6.78
C ILE A 109 6.21 1.07 6.18
N VAL A 110 5.40 0.69 5.19
CA VAL A 110 5.52 -0.60 4.49
C VAL A 110 6.92 -0.77 3.90
N LEU A 111 7.42 0.21 3.15
CA LEU A 111 8.77 0.15 2.57
C LEU A 111 9.86 -0.03 3.62
N LYS A 112 9.80 0.73 4.72
CA LYS A 112 10.78 0.59 5.82
C LYS A 112 10.70 -0.78 6.48
N ARG A 113 9.50 -1.35 6.63
CA ARG A 113 9.33 -2.71 7.18
C ARG A 113 9.84 -3.76 6.21
N CYS A 114 9.49 -3.68 4.92
CA CYS A 114 10.04 -4.55 3.88
C CYS A 114 11.58 -4.50 3.87
N GLN A 115 12.17 -3.30 3.92
CA GLN A 115 13.62 -3.11 3.99
C GLN A 115 14.22 -3.66 5.28
N LYS A 116 13.64 -3.36 6.45
CA LYS A 116 14.10 -3.92 7.74
C LYS A 116 14.05 -5.44 7.71
N ARG A 117 12.99 -5.99 7.14
CA ARG A 117 12.78 -7.42 7.05
C ARG A 117 13.68 -8.10 6.02
N SER A 118 14.08 -7.37 4.98
CA SER A 118 15.15 -7.75 4.07
C SER A 118 16.53 -7.66 4.72
N ARG A 119 16.81 -6.65 5.55
CA ARG A 119 18.10 -6.49 6.27
C ARG A 119 18.27 -7.45 7.45
N ASN A 120 17.18 -7.82 8.10
CA ASN A 120 17.14 -8.87 9.10
C ASN A 120 17.09 -10.26 8.46
N LEU A 121 17.23 -10.40 7.13
CA LEU A 121 17.68 -11.69 6.58
C LEU A 121 18.99 -12.00 7.30
N PRO A 122 19.08 -13.12 8.03
CA PRO A 122 20.37 -13.74 8.16
C PRO A 122 20.85 -13.93 6.71
N VAL A 123 21.98 -13.33 6.36
CA VAL A 123 22.80 -13.91 5.31
C VAL A 123 22.97 -15.35 5.78
N ILE A 124 22.33 -16.30 5.10
CA ILE A 124 22.65 -17.70 5.28
C ILE A 124 24.01 -17.85 4.57
N GLU A 125 25.04 -17.26 5.17
CA GLU A 125 26.43 -17.60 4.92
C GLU A 125 26.61 -18.93 5.64
N ASP A 126 26.69 -19.97 4.82
CA ASP A 126 26.93 -21.38 5.10
C ASP A 126 27.24 -21.76 6.56
N ILE A 127 26.45 -22.71 7.09
CA ILE A 127 26.89 -24.02 7.60
C ILE A 127 25.62 -24.76 8.07
N LEU A 128 25.13 -25.70 7.25
CA LEU A 128 25.07 -27.10 7.64
C LEU A 128 25.17 -27.90 6.33
N PRO A 129 26.23 -28.71 6.16
CA PRO A 129 26.49 -29.41 4.92
C PRO A 129 25.31 -30.33 4.66
N LEU A 130 24.78 -30.33 3.43
CA LEU A 130 23.93 -31.40 2.88
C LEU A 130 23.22 -32.15 4.02
N GLU A 131 22.17 -31.57 4.64
CA GLU A 131 21.34 -32.32 5.59
C GLU A 131 20.94 -33.58 4.83
N MET A 132 21.65 -34.68 5.11
CA MET A 132 21.34 -36.00 4.61
C MET A 132 19.93 -36.18 5.08
N TRP A 133 18.95 -36.02 4.19
CA TRP A 133 17.52 -36.09 4.48
C TRP A 133 17.32 -37.12 5.57
N ARG A 134 17.11 -36.63 6.81
CA ARG A 134 17.20 -37.50 7.97
C ARG A 134 16.11 -38.52 7.79
N ARG A 135 16.46 -39.78 7.57
CA ARG A 135 15.46 -40.84 7.37
C ARG A 135 14.74 -41.06 8.69
N ILE A 136 13.52 -40.54 8.79
CA ILE A 136 12.64 -40.75 9.94
C ILE A 136 11.72 -41.92 9.62
N SER A 137 11.81 -42.97 10.44
CA SER A 137 11.00 -44.18 10.29
C SER A 137 9.58 -44.00 10.87
N TYR A 138 8.65 -44.85 10.43
CA TYR A 138 7.29 -44.88 10.97
C TYR A 138 7.27 -45.05 12.50
N ASN A 139 8.11 -45.94 13.05
CA ASN A 139 8.16 -46.18 14.50
C ASN A 139 8.58 -44.93 15.28
N GLN A 140 9.48 -44.11 14.72
CA GLN A 140 9.86 -42.84 15.34
C GLN A 140 8.71 -41.84 15.32
N LEU A 141 7.93 -41.77 14.24
CA LEU A 141 6.74 -40.92 14.17
C LEU A 141 5.65 -41.39 15.15
N LEU A 142 5.46 -42.70 15.27
CA LEU A 142 4.53 -43.31 16.22
C LEU A 142 4.90 -42.94 17.66
N GLN A 143 6.18 -43.06 18.03
CA GLN A 143 6.65 -42.65 19.35
C GLN A 143 6.52 -41.14 19.57
N ALA A 144 6.93 -40.34 18.58
CA ALA A 144 6.90 -38.89 18.68
C ALA A 144 5.51 -38.30 18.88
N THR A 145 4.47 -39.00 18.41
CA THR A 145 3.06 -38.57 18.45
C THR A 145 2.24 -39.30 19.52
N ASN A 146 2.88 -40.11 20.38
CA ASN A 146 2.19 -40.99 21.33
C ASN A 146 1.15 -41.91 20.66
N GLY A 147 1.49 -42.50 19.51
CA GLY A 147 0.59 -43.37 18.77
C GLY A 147 -0.42 -42.63 17.88
N PHE A 148 -0.08 -41.43 17.42
CA PHE A 148 -1.02 -40.51 16.73
C PHE A 148 -2.24 -40.17 17.59
N ASP A 149 -1.99 -39.90 18.88
CA ASP A 149 -3.01 -39.55 19.86
C ASP A 149 -3.82 -38.31 19.44
N GLU A 150 -5.14 -38.31 19.69
CA GLU A 150 -6.01 -37.18 19.36
C GLU A 150 -5.60 -35.90 20.10
N CYS A 151 -4.99 -35.99 21.29
CA CYS A 151 -4.47 -34.83 22.02
C CYS A 151 -3.35 -34.11 21.25
N ASN A 152 -2.69 -34.81 20.33
CA ASN A 152 -1.65 -34.26 19.46
C ASN A 152 -2.18 -33.81 18.10
N LEU A 153 -3.46 -33.96 17.81
CA LEU A 153 -4.04 -33.53 16.53
C LEU A 153 -4.05 -31.99 16.44
N LEU A 154 -3.38 -31.47 15.42
CA LEU A 154 -3.36 -30.03 15.10
C LEU A 154 -4.47 -29.64 14.12
N GLY A 155 -4.86 -30.57 13.25
CA GLY A 155 -5.93 -30.38 12.28
C GLY A 155 -6.12 -31.60 11.39
N SER A 156 -7.29 -31.70 10.77
CA SER A 156 -7.62 -32.77 9.82
C SER A 156 -8.45 -32.22 8.66
N GLY A 157 -8.34 -32.87 7.50
CA GLY A 157 -9.03 -32.47 6.28
C GLY A 157 -8.96 -33.54 5.20
N GLY A 158 -9.39 -33.20 3.98
CA GLY A 158 -9.47 -34.16 2.87
C GLY A 158 -8.14 -34.81 2.49
N PHE A 159 -7.02 -34.11 2.69
CA PHE A 159 -5.68 -34.62 2.38
C PHE A 159 -5.06 -35.46 3.49
N GLY A 160 -5.63 -35.46 4.69
CA GLY A 160 -5.09 -36.20 5.83
C GLY A 160 -5.20 -35.46 7.15
N SER A 161 -4.35 -35.84 8.10
CA SER A 161 -4.31 -35.29 9.46
C SER A 161 -2.91 -34.81 9.81
N VAL A 162 -2.82 -33.69 10.53
CA VAL A 162 -1.56 -33.12 10.99
C VAL A 162 -1.46 -33.29 12.50
N TYR A 163 -0.37 -33.91 12.97
CA TYR A 163 -0.12 -34.15 14.38
C TYR A 163 1.09 -33.36 14.86
N ARG A 164 1.06 -32.89 16.09
CA ARG A 164 2.24 -32.44 16.82
C ARG A 164 3.02 -33.67 17.26
N GLY A 165 4.35 -33.60 17.17
CA GLY A 165 5.22 -34.61 17.73
C GLY A 165 6.50 -34.03 18.29
N THR A 166 7.17 -34.81 19.13
CA THR A 166 8.51 -34.51 19.62
C THR A 166 9.42 -35.69 19.29
N LEU A 167 10.41 -35.47 18.43
CA LEU A 167 11.39 -36.49 18.04
C LEU A 167 12.29 -36.85 19.23
N SER A 168 13.03 -37.97 19.12
CA SER A 168 13.87 -38.50 20.20
C SER A 168 15.02 -37.58 20.64
N ASP A 169 15.38 -36.61 19.81
CA ASP A 169 16.36 -35.56 20.10
C ASP A 169 15.72 -34.29 20.72
N GLY A 170 14.42 -34.30 20.98
CA GLY A 170 13.67 -33.18 21.55
C GLY A 170 13.14 -32.17 20.51
N MET A 171 13.37 -32.37 19.21
CA MET A 171 12.85 -31.48 18.18
C MET A 171 11.32 -31.59 18.08
N ASN A 172 10.62 -30.46 18.24
CA ASN A 172 9.19 -30.37 17.98
C ASN A 172 8.92 -30.31 16.48
N VAL A 173 8.00 -31.14 16.00
CA VAL A 173 7.65 -31.28 14.58
C VAL A 173 6.14 -31.28 14.39
N ALA A 174 5.71 -30.89 13.18
CA ALA A 174 4.36 -31.14 12.68
C ALA A 174 4.42 -32.27 11.64
N ILE A 175 3.57 -33.28 11.80
CA ILE A 175 3.59 -34.52 11.01
C ILE A 175 2.26 -34.61 10.26
N LYS A 176 2.29 -34.35 8.95
CA LYS A 176 1.13 -34.50 8.06
C LYS A 176 1.08 -35.93 7.57
N VAL A 177 0.13 -36.70 8.07
CA VAL A 177 -0.17 -38.07 7.66
C VAL A 177 -1.24 -38.03 6.57
N PHE A 178 -0.93 -38.55 5.38
CA PHE A 178 -1.81 -38.47 4.23
C PHE A 178 -2.88 -39.56 4.25
N ASN A 179 -4.11 -39.21 3.87
CA ASN A 179 -5.16 -40.19 3.69
C ASN A 179 -5.00 -40.91 2.34
N MET A 180 -4.43 -42.11 2.37
CA MET A 180 -4.15 -42.92 1.18
C MET A 180 -5.41 -43.45 0.48
N GLN A 181 -6.55 -43.50 1.19
CA GLN A 181 -7.83 -43.98 0.65
C GLN A 181 -8.68 -42.85 0.04
N ALA A 182 -8.33 -41.58 0.32
CA ALA A 182 -9.01 -40.44 -0.27
C ALA A 182 -8.66 -40.30 -1.75
N HIS A 183 -9.63 -39.88 -2.56
CA HIS A 183 -9.41 -39.55 -3.98
C HIS A 183 -8.33 -38.46 -4.06
N GLY A 184 -7.18 -38.77 -4.68
CA GLY A 184 -6.08 -37.84 -4.86
C GLY A 184 -5.06 -37.79 -3.72
N GLY A 185 -5.20 -38.56 -2.63
CA GLY A 185 -4.24 -38.55 -1.50
C GLY A 185 -2.79 -38.88 -1.92
N PHE A 186 -2.62 -39.87 -2.81
CA PHE A 186 -1.31 -40.19 -3.40
C PHE A 186 -0.73 -39.02 -4.22
N LYS A 187 -1.57 -38.41 -5.08
CA LYS A 187 -1.15 -37.29 -5.92
C LYS A 187 -0.75 -36.08 -5.07
N SER A 188 -1.47 -35.82 -3.98
CA SER A 188 -1.17 -34.72 -3.06
C SER A 188 0.18 -34.89 -2.38
N PHE A 189 0.52 -36.09 -1.91
CA PHE A 189 1.84 -36.34 -1.32
C PHE A 189 2.97 -36.17 -2.33
N ASP A 190 2.82 -36.74 -3.54
CA ASP A 190 3.87 -36.68 -4.56
C ASP A 190 4.10 -35.23 -5.02
N VAL A 191 3.02 -34.47 -5.25
CA VAL A 191 3.07 -33.02 -5.54
C VAL A 191 3.76 -32.26 -4.41
N GLU A 192 3.33 -32.45 -3.16
CA GLU A 192 3.89 -31.70 -2.03
C GLU A 192 5.37 -32.03 -1.81
N CYS A 193 5.79 -33.29 -2.01
CA CYS A 193 7.20 -33.67 -1.99
C CYS A 193 8.01 -32.99 -3.11
N GLU A 194 7.47 -32.96 -4.33
CA GLU A 194 8.14 -32.38 -5.50
C GLU A 194 8.29 -30.87 -5.36
N VAL A 195 7.22 -30.20 -4.94
CA VAL A 195 7.17 -28.77 -4.67
C VAL A 195 8.17 -28.40 -3.58
N MET A 196 8.11 -29.06 -2.43
CA MET A 196 8.94 -28.69 -1.28
C MET A 196 10.43 -28.92 -1.48
N ARG A 197 10.82 -29.84 -2.38
CA ARG A 197 12.22 -30.03 -2.78
C ARG A 197 12.83 -28.82 -3.47
N ASN A 198 11.99 -28.01 -4.13
CA ASN A 198 12.43 -26.88 -4.93
C ASN A 198 12.27 -25.53 -4.20
N ILE A 199 11.74 -25.55 -2.97
CA ILE A 199 11.51 -24.34 -2.18
C ILE A 199 12.68 -24.12 -1.22
N SER A 200 13.37 -22.99 -1.38
CA SER A 200 14.39 -22.49 -0.47
C SER A 200 14.12 -21.01 -0.17
N HIS A 201 13.14 -20.77 0.68
CA HIS A 201 12.77 -19.43 1.14
C HIS A 201 12.33 -19.46 2.62
N ARG A 202 12.37 -18.31 3.29
CA ARG A 202 12.10 -18.22 4.74
C ARG A 202 10.62 -18.23 5.12
N ASN A 203 9.72 -17.96 4.18
CA ASN A 203 8.28 -17.77 4.41
C ASN A 203 7.41 -18.92 3.88
N PRO A 204 7.94 -19.95 3.20
CA PRO A 204 7.27 -21.25 3.17
C PRO A 204 7.62 -22.13 4.36
N VAL A 205 6.68 -22.97 4.81
CA VAL A 205 6.95 -23.96 5.86
C VAL A 205 8.00 -24.95 5.38
N LYS A 206 9.07 -25.11 6.17
CA LYS A 206 10.18 -26.00 5.83
C LYS A 206 9.83 -27.46 6.09
N VAL A 207 10.07 -28.30 5.08
CA VAL A 207 10.08 -29.76 5.22
C VAL A 207 11.42 -30.18 5.82
N ILE A 208 11.36 -30.97 6.89
CA ILE A 208 12.51 -31.60 7.51
C ILE A 208 12.81 -32.93 6.81
N SER A 209 11.76 -33.74 6.60
CA SER A 209 11.90 -35.07 6.00
C SER A 209 10.55 -35.61 5.53
N SER A 210 10.58 -36.77 4.88
CA SER A 210 9.40 -37.56 4.54
C SER A 210 9.54 -39.00 5.06
N CYS A 211 8.41 -39.61 5.39
CA CYS A 211 8.31 -41.02 5.73
C CYS A 211 7.35 -41.67 4.73
N SER A 212 7.84 -42.64 3.95
CA SER A 212 7.05 -43.26 2.88
C SER A 212 7.26 -44.77 2.87
N ASN A 213 6.18 -45.49 3.12
CA ASN A 213 6.04 -46.95 3.05
C ASN A 213 4.83 -47.28 2.15
N VAL A 214 4.65 -48.56 1.80
CA VAL A 214 3.55 -49.02 0.91
C VAL A 214 2.16 -48.57 1.40
N SER A 215 1.93 -48.57 2.71
CA SER A 215 0.63 -48.25 3.32
C SER A 215 0.61 -46.93 4.09
N PHE A 216 1.72 -46.19 4.15
CA PHE A 216 1.86 -45.01 4.99
C PHE A 216 2.71 -43.95 4.32
N LYS A 217 2.17 -42.74 4.19
CA LYS A 217 2.91 -41.58 3.70
C LYS A 217 2.73 -40.42 4.67
N ALA A 218 3.84 -39.78 5.05
CA ALA A 218 3.85 -38.61 5.88
C ALA A 218 4.95 -37.62 5.50
N LEU A 219 4.66 -36.33 5.68
CA LEU A 219 5.63 -35.25 5.63
C LEU A 219 5.86 -34.71 7.04
N ILE A 220 7.13 -34.42 7.33
CA ILE A 220 7.57 -33.88 8.61
C ILE A 220 8.03 -32.45 8.37
N PHE A 221 7.41 -31.52 9.09
CA PHE A 221 7.66 -30.08 9.01
C PHE A 221 8.19 -29.55 10.34
N GLU A 222 8.87 -28.41 10.27
CA GLU A 222 9.13 -27.60 11.45
C GLU A 222 7.82 -27.22 12.15
N PHE A 223 7.77 -27.36 13.47
CA PHE A 223 6.56 -27.03 14.24
C PHE A 223 6.41 -25.52 14.44
N MET A 224 5.23 -25.01 14.10
CA MET A 224 4.88 -23.59 14.23
C MET A 224 4.05 -23.37 15.51
N PRO A 225 4.65 -22.88 16.61
CA PRO A 225 4.00 -22.88 17.92
C PRO A 225 2.82 -21.92 18.05
N ASN A 226 2.77 -20.85 17.23
CA ASN A 226 1.68 -19.88 17.28
C ASN A 226 0.48 -20.30 16.42
N GLY A 227 0.54 -21.44 15.73
CA GLY A 227 -0.58 -22.02 14.99
C GLY A 227 -0.97 -21.23 13.73
N SER A 228 -2.18 -21.46 13.22
CA SER A 228 -2.67 -20.84 11.99
C SER A 228 -3.12 -19.38 12.19
N LEU A 229 -2.98 -18.55 11.16
CA LEU A 229 -3.48 -17.18 11.13
C LEU A 229 -5.00 -17.13 11.32
N GLU A 230 -5.73 -18.14 10.83
CA GLU A 230 -7.17 -18.31 11.08
C GLU A 230 -7.52 -18.20 12.56
N LYS A 231 -6.75 -18.86 13.42
CA LYS A 231 -6.91 -18.81 14.87
C LYS A 231 -6.77 -17.38 15.39
N TRP A 232 -5.81 -16.62 14.88
CA TRP A 232 -5.56 -15.23 15.26
C TRP A 232 -6.57 -14.22 14.72
N LEU A 233 -7.27 -14.56 13.65
CA LEU A 233 -8.28 -13.70 13.03
C LEU A 233 -9.68 -13.92 13.62
N TYR A 234 -10.02 -15.16 13.98
CA TYR A 234 -11.40 -15.53 14.29
C TYR A 234 -11.63 -16.08 15.70
N SER A 235 -10.57 -16.28 16.50
CA SER A 235 -10.72 -16.69 17.90
C SER A 235 -10.83 -15.49 18.84
N TYR A 236 -11.71 -15.59 19.84
CA TYR A 236 -11.98 -14.51 20.80
C TYR A 236 -10.79 -14.16 21.73
N ASN A 237 -9.80 -15.04 21.86
CA ASN A 237 -8.64 -14.85 22.75
C ASN A 237 -7.36 -14.40 22.04
N TYR A 238 -7.39 -14.26 20.71
CA TYR A 238 -6.20 -13.94 19.92
C TYR A 238 -6.42 -12.65 19.15
N PHE A 239 -5.40 -11.80 19.13
CA PHE A 239 -5.47 -10.49 18.50
C PHE A 239 -4.15 -10.17 17.82
N LEU A 240 -4.26 -9.66 16.60
CA LEU A 240 -3.14 -9.05 15.87
C LEU A 240 -3.37 -7.56 15.78
N ASP A 241 -2.36 -6.78 16.20
CA ASP A 241 -2.33 -5.35 15.96
C ASP A 241 -2.11 -5.06 14.46
N ILE A 242 -2.29 -3.80 14.07
CA ILE A 242 -2.19 -3.40 12.67
C ILE A 242 -0.78 -3.61 12.09
N LEU A 243 0.27 -3.46 12.90
CA LEU A 243 1.65 -3.65 12.45
C LEU A 243 1.95 -5.13 12.23
N GLN A 244 1.50 -6.00 13.11
CA GLN A 244 1.60 -7.45 12.96
C GLN A 244 0.83 -7.93 11.72
N ARG A 245 -0.36 -7.38 11.45
CA ARG A 245 -1.11 -7.68 10.21
C ARG A 245 -0.33 -7.28 8.96
N ILE A 246 0.28 -6.09 8.96
CA ILE A 246 1.15 -5.66 7.86
C ILE A 246 2.35 -6.59 7.71
N ASP A 247 2.96 -7.02 8.82
CA ASP A 247 4.08 -7.96 8.80
C ASP A 247 3.69 -9.31 8.20
N VAL A 248 2.52 -9.85 8.56
CA VAL A 248 1.96 -11.08 7.97
C VAL A 248 1.74 -10.91 6.47
N VAL A 249 1.14 -9.79 6.03
CA VAL A 249 0.93 -9.52 4.60
C VAL A 249 2.26 -9.46 3.83
N ILE A 250 3.28 -8.81 4.39
CA ILE A 250 4.61 -8.73 3.78
C ILE A 250 5.21 -10.14 3.64
N ASP A 251 5.13 -10.97 4.68
CA ASP A 251 5.65 -12.35 4.64
C ASP A 251 4.98 -13.22 3.59
N VAL A 252 3.64 -13.18 3.55
CA VAL A 252 2.87 -13.97 2.59
C VAL A 252 3.16 -13.49 1.18
N ALA A 253 3.22 -12.17 0.95
CA ALA A 253 3.60 -11.62 -0.34
C ALA A 253 5.01 -12.04 -0.77
N SER A 254 5.99 -12.01 0.14
CA SER A 254 7.35 -12.48 -0.13
C SER A 254 7.40 -13.97 -0.45
N ALA A 255 6.60 -14.81 0.21
CA ALA A 255 6.50 -16.22 -0.15
C ALA A 255 5.93 -16.41 -1.57
N LEU A 256 4.85 -15.71 -1.90
CA LEU A 256 4.19 -15.85 -3.21
C LEU A 256 5.06 -15.31 -4.35
N GLU A 257 5.74 -14.18 -4.15
CA GLU A 257 6.72 -13.64 -5.10
C GLU A 257 7.85 -14.66 -5.36
N TYR A 258 8.33 -15.32 -4.30
CA TYR A 258 9.34 -16.36 -4.44
C TYR A 258 8.84 -17.58 -5.23
N LEU A 259 7.61 -18.03 -5.00
CA LEU A 259 7.05 -19.17 -5.73
C LEU A 259 6.86 -18.86 -7.22
N ASP A 260 6.51 -17.62 -7.56
CA ASP A 260 6.26 -17.21 -8.93
C ASP A 260 7.55 -16.98 -9.72
N PHE A 261 8.52 -16.25 -9.13
CA PHE A 261 9.72 -15.78 -9.83
C PHE A 261 11.05 -16.32 -9.28
N GLY A 262 11.06 -16.82 -8.05
CA GLY A 262 12.28 -17.22 -7.33
C GLY A 262 12.64 -18.70 -7.44
N CYS A 263 11.72 -19.55 -7.90
CA CYS A 263 11.96 -20.97 -8.12
C CYS A 263 12.43 -21.25 -9.56
N SER A 264 13.12 -22.38 -9.76
CA SER A 264 13.53 -22.86 -11.10
C SER A 264 12.35 -23.17 -12.02
N LEU A 265 11.21 -23.56 -11.43
CA LEU A 265 9.93 -23.72 -12.08
C LEU A 265 8.94 -22.77 -11.37
N SER A 266 8.22 -21.95 -12.14
CA SER A 266 7.16 -21.10 -11.58
C SER A 266 6.10 -21.98 -10.95
N MET A 267 5.67 -21.61 -9.75
CA MET A 267 4.78 -22.41 -8.92
C MET A 267 3.58 -21.62 -8.45
N ILE A 268 2.39 -22.17 -8.68
CA ILE A 268 1.14 -21.63 -8.15
C ILE A 268 0.72 -22.43 -6.92
N HIS A 269 0.55 -21.77 -5.78
CA HIS A 269 0.15 -22.42 -4.51
C HIS A 269 -1.26 -23.04 -4.57
N CYS A 270 -2.21 -22.36 -5.21
CA CYS A 270 -3.64 -22.71 -5.36
C CYS A 270 -4.51 -22.74 -4.08
N ASP A 271 -3.95 -22.76 -2.86
CA ASP A 271 -4.74 -22.78 -1.61
C ASP A 271 -4.32 -21.74 -0.56
N VAL A 272 -4.13 -20.47 -0.96
CA VAL A 272 -3.78 -19.40 -0.01
C VAL A 272 -5.03 -18.98 0.77
N LYS A 273 -5.05 -19.30 2.07
CA LYS A 273 -6.13 -18.96 3.02
C LYS A 273 -5.58 -18.90 4.45
N PRO A 274 -6.26 -18.23 5.40
CA PRO A 274 -5.78 -18.08 6.77
C PRO A 274 -5.42 -19.39 7.50
N SER A 275 -6.09 -20.51 7.20
CA SER A 275 -5.77 -21.82 7.82
C SER A 275 -4.42 -22.38 7.35
N ASN A 276 -3.95 -21.96 6.17
CA ASN A 276 -2.72 -22.42 5.54
C ASN A 276 -1.55 -21.43 5.73
N ILE A 277 -1.80 -20.31 6.44
CA ILE A 277 -0.74 -19.43 6.93
C ILE A 277 -0.50 -19.78 8.39
N VAL A 278 0.71 -20.22 8.74
CA VAL A 278 1.08 -20.58 10.12
C VAL A 278 2.16 -19.66 10.65
N LEU A 279 2.16 -19.42 11.96
CA LEU A 279 3.02 -18.45 12.61
C LEU A 279 4.10 -19.15 13.44
N ASP A 280 5.37 -18.80 13.20
CA ASP A 280 6.47 -19.30 14.01
C ASP A 280 6.56 -18.61 15.38
N LYS A 281 7.56 -18.98 16.19
CA LYS A 281 7.78 -18.42 17.53
C LYS A 281 7.94 -16.91 17.57
N ASP A 282 8.40 -16.30 16.48
CA ASP A 282 8.70 -14.86 16.35
C ASP A 282 7.55 -14.11 15.65
N MET A 283 6.40 -14.76 15.46
CA MET A 283 5.21 -14.26 14.74
C MET A 283 5.49 -13.97 13.25
N VAL A 284 6.50 -14.60 12.66
CA VAL A 284 6.72 -14.59 11.21
C VAL A 284 5.71 -15.54 10.57
N ALA A 285 5.09 -15.10 9.47
CA ALA A 285 4.15 -15.93 8.74
C ALA A 285 4.85 -16.85 7.74
N HIS A 286 4.38 -18.10 7.72
CA HIS A 286 4.83 -19.16 6.84
C HIS A 286 3.64 -19.72 6.07
N VAL A 287 3.74 -19.76 4.74
CA VAL A 287 2.77 -20.38 3.83
C VAL A 287 3.00 -21.89 3.84
N GLY A 288 1.96 -22.67 4.14
CA GLY A 288 1.99 -24.13 4.15
C GLY A 288 0.87 -24.74 3.33
N ASP A 289 0.85 -26.08 3.30
CA ASP A 289 -0.10 -26.91 2.56
C ASP A 289 -0.08 -26.70 1.03
N PHE A 290 0.92 -27.32 0.41
CA PHE A 290 1.12 -27.28 -1.04
C PHE A 290 0.51 -28.50 -1.75
N GLY A 291 -0.41 -29.20 -1.07
CA GLY A 291 -0.98 -30.47 -1.54
C GLY A 291 -1.77 -30.39 -2.85
N ILE A 292 -2.10 -29.18 -3.31
CA ILE A 292 -2.77 -28.90 -4.59
C ILE A 292 -2.03 -27.86 -5.44
N SER A 293 -0.78 -27.55 -5.10
CA SER A 293 0.04 -26.62 -5.86
C SER A 293 0.37 -27.16 -7.25
N LYS A 294 0.67 -26.26 -8.18
CA LYS A 294 0.98 -26.58 -9.57
C LYS A 294 2.34 -26.03 -9.94
N LEU A 295 3.16 -26.88 -10.54
CA LEU A 295 4.39 -26.49 -11.22
C LEU A 295 4.04 -26.14 -12.66
N LEU A 296 4.42 -24.95 -13.11
CA LEU A 296 4.23 -24.50 -14.48
C LEU A 296 5.50 -24.78 -15.30
N GLY A 297 5.36 -25.54 -16.38
CA GLY A 297 6.38 -25.64 -17.42
C GLY A 297 6.33 -24.46 -18.40
N GLU A 298 7.35 -24.33 -19.25
CA GLU A 298 7.46 -23.26 -20.26
C GLU A 298 6.27 -23.18 -21.23
N GLU A 299 5.52 -24.27 -21.42
CA GLU A 299 4.34 -24.34 -22.32
C GLU A 299 2.97 -24.21 -21.60
N ASP A 300 2.94 -24.05 -20.28
CA ASP A 300 1.72 -24.22 -19.46
C ASP A 300 1.05 -22.92 -18.97
N SER A 301 1.41 -21.77 -19.56
CA SER A 301 0.99 -20.44 -19.08
C SER A 301 -0.53 -20.20 -19.00
N MET A 302 -1.35 -21.02 -19.68
CA MET A 302 -2.80 -20.97 -19.58
C MET A 302 -3.46 -22.36 -19.71
N ARG A 303 -3.34 -23.20 -18.68
CA ARG A 303 -4.21 -24.40 -18.58
C ARG A 303 -5.38 -24.16 -17.61
N GLN A 304 -6.58 -23.97 -18.19
CA GLN A 304 -7.84 -24.22 -17.51
C GLN A 304 -7.80 -25.66 -16.97
N THR A 305 -7.70 -25.75 -15.65
CA THR A 305 -7.63 -27.01 -14.93
C THR A 305 -8.82 -27.03 -14.00
N MET A 306 -9.46 -28.20 -13.83
CA MET A 306 -10.41 -28.41 -12.74
C MET A 306 -9.68 -28.12 -11.44
N THR A 307 -9.85 -26.90 -10.92
CA THR A 307 -9.03 -26.40 -9.83
C THR A 307 -9.70 -26.79 -8.53
N LEU A 308 -9.11 -27.79 -7.86
CA LEU A 308 -9.30 -27.97 -6.44
C LEU A 308 -8.76 -26.69 -5.78
N ALA A 309 -9.60 -25.99 -5.04
CA ALA A 309 -9.25 -24.82 -4.23
C ALA A 309 -10.35 -24.62 -3.18
N THR A 310 -10.12 -23.73 -2.23
CA THR A 310 -11.10 -23.42 -1.19
C THR A 310 -12.15 -22.42 -1.68
N ILE A 311 -13.44 -22.77 -1.56
CA ILE A 311 -14.56 -21.88 -1.87
C ILE A 311 -14.44 -20.58 -1.06
N GLY A 312 -14.64 -19.44 -1.71
CA GLY A 312 -14.47 -18.10 -1.11
C GLY A 312 -13.06 -17.52 -1.24
N TYR A 313 -12.07 -18.32 -1.62
CA TYR A 313 -10.70 -17.89 -1.91
C TYR A 313 -10.31 -18.10 -3.39
N MET A 314 -11.18 -18.72 -4.18
CA MET A 314 -11.00 -18.85 -5.63
C MET A 314 -11.13 -17.49 -6.32
N ALA A 315 -10.23 -17.21 -7.27
CA ALA A 315 -10.42 -16.12 -8.21
C ALA A 315 -11.71 -16.37 -9.03
N PRO A 316 -12.51 -15.33 -9.33
CA PRO A 316 -13.58 -15.47 -10.32
C PRO A 316 -12.94 -15.89 -11.65
N GLY A 317 -13.46 -16.96 -12.26
CA GLY A 317 -13.05 -17.34 -13.60
C GLY A 317 -13.51 -16.31 -14.64
N ASP A 318 -12.79 -16.25 -15.75
CA ASP A 318 -13.25 -15.56 -16.97
C ASP A 318 -14.38 -16.34 -17.67
#